data_AF-A0A9D1S2H5-F1
#
_entry.id   AF-A0A9D1S2H5-F1
#
_cell.length_a   1.000
_cell.length_b   1.000
_cell.length_c   1.000
_cell.angle_alpha   90.00
_cell.angle_beta   90.00
_cell.angle_gamma   90.00
#
_symmetry.space_group_name_H-M   'P 1'
#
loop_
_entity.id
_entity.type
_entity.pdbx_description
1 polymer ?
#
loop_
_entity_poly.entity_id
_entity_poly.type
_entity_poly.pdbx_seq_one_letter_code
_entity_poly.pdbx_strand_id
1 'polypeptide(L)'
;MSDAITLQFKGLSNRQKSLLVGALYRQSLVQVGKSPDYHLRRLDEDFIEHLPKTAAGKFLRKVKSFYGGLDPLQQEVFVNECLEHGRHYKFWYMPYFRDKEYLKELQHIFNRVDSIF
;
A
#
# COMPACT_ATOMS: atom_id res chain seq x y z
N MET A 1 -23.64 -6.39 -13.39
CA MET A 1 -22.62 -5.49 -13.95
C MET A 1 -22.08 -4.68 -12.78
N SER A 2 -20.78 -4.69 -12.50
CA SER A 2 -20.21 -3.89 -11.42
C SER A 2 -19.74 -2.56 -12.01
N ASP A 3 -20.45 -1.49 -11.71
CA ASP A 3 -20.05 -0.13 -12.08
C ASP A 3 -18.69 0.16 -11.43
N ALA A 4 -17.65 0.24 -12.25
CA ALA A 4 -16.34 0.66 -11.79
C ALA A 4 -16.42 2.16 -11.49
N ILE A 5 -16.50 2.52 -10.21
CA ILE A 5 -16.42 3.90 -9.77
C ILE A 5 -14.98 4.37 -10.06
N THR A 6 -14.82 5.18 -11.11
CA THR A 6 -13.55 5.85 -11.41
C THR A 6 -13.45 7.08 -10.53
N LEU A 7 -12.75 6.96 -9.39
CA LEU A 7 -12.47 8.07 -8.49
C LEU A 7 -11.37 8.95 -9.11
N GLN A 8 -11.73 10.08 -9.73
CA GLN A 8 -10.77 11.10 -10.14
C GLN A 8 -10.52 12.07 -8.98
N PHE A 9 -9.47 11.81 -8.21
CA PHE A 9 -9.05 12.68 -7.11
C PHE A 9 -8.24 13.88 -7.64
N LYS A 10 -8.91 14.95 -8.06
CA LYS A 10 -8.24 16.21 -8.44
C LYS A 10 -7.72 16.93 -7.19
N GLY A 11 -6.44 17.32 -7.21
CA GLY A 11 -5.85 18.19 -6.19
C GLY A 11 -5.37 17.51 -4.90
N LEU A 12 -5.34 16.18 -4.83
CA LEU A 12 -4.73 15.50 -3.67
C LEU A 12 -3.21 15.57 -3.72
N SER A 13 -2.62 15.99 -2.60
CA SER A 13 -1.19 15.84 -2.35
C SER A 13 -0.80 14.36 -2.33
N ASN A 14 0.46 14.07 -2.65
CA ASN A 14 0.98 12.70 -2.65
C ASN A 14 0.84 12.00 -1.28
N ARG A 15 0.91 12.76 -0.19
CA ARG A 15 0.63 12.26 1.16
C ARG A 15 -0.84 11.89 1.37
N GLN A 16 -1.78 12.63 0.79
CA GLN A 16 -3.20 12.25 0.83
C GLN A 16 -3.47 11.01 0.00
N LYS A 17 -2.79 10.86 -1.14
CA LYS A 17 -2.86 9.64 -1.95
C LYS A 17 -2.35 8.42 -1.18
N SER A 18 -1.26 8.54 -0.41
CA SER A 18 -0.78 7.44 0.43
C SER A 18 -1.80 7.03 1.50
N LEU A 19 -2.44 8.00 2.16
CA LEU A 19 -3.52 7.73 3.12
C LEU A 19 -4.70 6.98 2.47
N LEU A 20 -5.07 7.34 1.24
CA LEU A 20 -6.12 6.63 0.50
C LEU A 20 -5.73 5.20 0.16
N VAL A 21 -4.47 4.98 -0.25
CA VAL A 21 -3.96 3.64 -0.55
C VAL A 21 -4.07 2.75 0.69
N GLY A 22 -3.65 3.24 1.86
CA GLY A 22 -3.80 2.51 3.12
C GLY A 22 -5.26 2.20 3.46
N ALA A 23 -6.16 3.18 3.33
CA ALA A 23 -7.58 2.97 3.58
C ALA A 23 -8.20 1.93 2.62
N LEU A 24 -7.91 2.04 1.33
CA LEU A 24 -8.40 1.12 0.30
C LEU A 24 -7.83 -0.29 0.46
N TYR A 25 -6.57 -0.41 0.88
CA TYR A 25 -5.94 -1.70 1.15
C TYR A 25 -6.68 -2.43 2.27
N ARG A 26 -6.93 -1.76 3.39
CA ARG A 26 -7.68 -2.32 4.53
C ARG A 26 -9.10 -2.70 4.15
N GLN A 27 -9.80 -1.83 3.41
CA GLN A 27 -11.15 -2.12 2.95
C GLN A 27 -11.18 -3.31 1.99
N SER A 28 -10.18 -3.41 1.11
CA SER A 28 -10.07 -4.53 0.17
C SER A 28 -9.80 -5.84 0.89
N LEU A 29 -8.97 -5.85 1.95
CA LEU A 29 -8.75 -7.02 2.81
C LEU A 29 -10.05 -7.53 3.44
N VAL A 30 -10.87 -6.62 3.97
CA VAL A 30 -12.17 -6.97 4.57
C VAL A 30 -13.11 -7.58 3.53
N GLN A 31 -13.17 -7.00 2.32
CA GLN A 31 -14.02 -7.53 1.24
C GLN A 31 -13.65 -8.94 0.79
N VAL A 32 -12.39 -9.34 0.98
CA VAL A 32 -11.91 -10.69 0.61
C VAL A 32 -11.82 -11.62 1.82
N GLY A 33 -12.44 -11.26 2.94
CA GLY A 33 -12.55 -12.10 4.14
C GLY A 33 -11.28 -12.16 5.00
N LYS A 34 -10.37 -11.20 4.85
CA LYS A 34 -9.16 -11.09 5.68
C LYS A 34 -9.30 -9.99 6.72
N SER A 35 -8.48 -10.09 7.78
CA SER A 35 -8.34 -9.00 8.76
C SER A 35 -7.90 -7.71 8.05
N PRO A 36 -8.43 -6.53 8.42
CA PRO A 36 -7.94 -5.24 7.89
C PRO A 36 -6.47 -4.97 8.26
N ASP A 37 -5.91 -5.73 9.21
CA ASP A 37 -4.53 -5.60 9.66
C ASP A 37 -3.66 -6.77 9.13
N TYR A 38 -4.15 -7.48 8.11
CA TYR A 38 -3.40 -8.54 7.46
C TYR A 38 -2.17 -7.98 6.73
N HIS A 39 -1.00 -8.52 7.05
CA HIS A 39 0.27 -7.97 6.60
C HIS A 39 0.53 -8.25 5.11
N LEU A 40 0.96 -7.23 4.35
CA LEU A 40 1.20 -7.34 2.90
C LEU A 40 2.23 -8.43 2.52
N ARG A 41 3.23 -8.67 3.39
CA ARG A 41 4.21 -9.75 3.15
C ARG A 41 3.57 -11.14 3.15
N ARG A 42 2.49 -11.33 3.90
CA ARG A 42 1.72 -12.58 4.01
C ARG A 42 0.56 -12.68 3.02
N LEU A 43 0.43 -11.70 2.11
CA LEU A 43 -0.43 -11.86 0.94
C LEU A 43 0.29 -12.82 0.00
N ASP A 44 0.03 -14.11 0.20
CA ASP A 44 0.64 -15.21 -0.51
C ASP A 44 0.18 -15.20 -1.97
N GLU A 45 1.03 -15.67 -2.90
CA GLU A 45 0.70 -15.71 -4.32
C GLU A 45 -0.52 -16.59 -4.57
N ASP A 46 -0.63 -17.74 -3.89
CA ASP A 46 -1.81 -18.61 -3.96
C ASP A 46 -3.10 -17.87 -3.58
N PHE A 47 -3.06 -17.05 -2.54
CA PHE A 47 -4.22 -16.25 -2.16
C PHE A 47 -4.55 -15.22 -3.24
N ILE A 48 -3.54 -14.58 -3.81
CA ILE A 48 -3.66 -13.56 -4.85
C ILE A 48 -4.21 -14.13 -6.17
N GLU A 49 -3.76 -15.32 -6.57
CA GLU A 49 -4.19 -15.99 -7.79
C GLU A 49 -5.66 -16.40 -7.73
N HIS A 50 -6.11 -16.79 -6.53
CA HIS A 50 -7.49 -17.22 -6.28
C HIS A 50 -8.41 -16.07 -5.83
N LEU A 51 -7.90 -14.83 -5.75
CA LEU A 51 -8.75 -13.67 -5.47
C LEU A 51 -9.84 -13.57 -6.55
N PRO A 52 -11.12 -13.43 -6.16
CA PRO A 52 -12.19 -13.29 -7.12
C PRO A 52 -11.91 -12.07 -8.02
N LYS A 53 -12.30 -12.11 -9.31
CA LYS A 53 -12.12 -11.05 -10.33
C LYS A 53 -12.77 -9.68 -9.98
N THR A 54 -13.17 -9.52 -8.73
CA THR A 54 -13.64 -8.32 -8.02
C THR A 54 -12.63 -7.18 -8.05
N ALA A 55 -13.13 -5.96 -7.80
CA ALA A 55 -12.32 -4.76 -7.69
C ALA A 55 -11.30 -4.85 -6.55
N ALA A 56 -11.69 -5.33 -5.36
CA ALA A 56 -10.78 -5.53 -4.23
C ALA A 56 -9.63 -6.48 -4.56
N GLY A 57 -9.93 -7.62 -5.21
CA GLY A 57 -8.90 -8.57 -5.62
C GLY A 57 -7.90 -7.99 -6.64
N LYS A 58 -8.38 -7.15 -7.57
CA LYS A 58 -7.51 -6.43 -8.52
C LYS A 58 -6.66 -5.38 -7.81
N PHE A 59 -7.23 -4.64 -6.86
CA PHE A 59 -6.51 -3.63 -6.10
C PHE A 59 -5.40 -4.23 -5.23
N LEU A 60 -5.69 -5.31 -4.49
CA LEU A 60 -4.68 -6.02 -3.69
C LEU A 60 -3.52 -6.54 -4.55
N ARG A 61 -3.80 -7.01 -5.78
CA ARG A 61 -2.77 -7.38 -6.76
C ARG A 61 -1.88 -6.22 -7.15
N LYS A 62 -2.46 -5.05 -7.48
CA LYS A 62 -1.69 -3.85 -7.80
C LYS A 62 -0.79 -3.44 -6.63
N VAL A 63 -1.32 -3.45 -5.40
CA VAL A 63 -0.54 -3.15 -4.19
C VAL A 63 0.63 -4.12 -4.00
N LYS A 64 0.40 -5.43 -4.14
CA LYS A 64 1.47 -6.44 -4.02
C LYS A 64 2.52 -6.29 -5.11
N SER A 65 2.11 -6.08 -6.36
CA SER A 65 3.01 -5.88 -7.49
C SER A 65 3.85 -4.62 -7.33
N PHE A 66 3.25 -3.51 -6.89
CA PHE A 66 3.96 -2.28 -6.56
C PHE A 66 5.03 -2.55 -5.50
N TYR A 67 4.65 -3.19 -4.38
CA TYR A 67 5.58 -3.56 -3.31
C TYR A 67 6.73 -4.45 -3.77
N GLY A 68 6.45 -5.46 -4.62
CA GLY A 68 7.48 -6.35 -5.16
C GLY A 68 8.49 -5.66 -6.07
N GLY A 69 8.14 -4.52 -6.66
CA GLY A 69 9.04 -3.69 -7.48
C GLY A 69 9.84 -2.65 -6.70
N LEU A 70 9.74 -2.62 -5.37
CA LEU A 70 10.49 -1.71 -4.51
C LEU A 70 11.73 -2.39 -3.94
N ASP A 71 12.79 -1.61 -3.75
CA ASP A 71 13.96 -2.06 -2.99
C ASP A 71 13.64 -2.20 -1.48
N PRO A 72 14.49 -2.88 -0.68
CA PRO A 72 14.14 -3.20 0.71
C PRO A 72 13.81 -1.97 1.57
N LEU A 73 14.53 -0.85 1.40
CA LEU A 73 14.24 0.37 2.16
C LEU A 73 12.92 0.99 1.72
N GLN A 74 12.66 1.07 0.41
CA GLN A 74 11.39 1.55 -0.11
C GLN A 74 10.21 0.69 0.34
N GLN A 75 10.38 -0.63 0.45
CA GLN A 75 9.36 -1.53 0.98
C GLN A 75 9.00 -1.18 2.42
N GLU A 76 10.00 -0.95 3.28
CA GLU A 76 9.77 -0.54 4.66
C GLU A 76 9.08 0.82 4.72
N VAL A 77 9.56 1.80 3.95
CA VAL A 77 8.94 3.12 3.84
C VAL A 77 7.48 3.00 3.41
N PHE A 78 7.18 2.22 2.38
CA PHE A 78 5.82 2.06 1.85
C PHE A 78 4.87 1.41 2.86
N VAL A 79 5.29 0.34 3.53
CA VAL A 79 4.46 -0.31 4.56
C VAL A 79 4.15 0.70 5.66
N ASN A 80 5.15 1.46 6.12
CA ASN A 80 4.99 2.40 7.22
C ASN A 80 4.17 3.62 6.89
N GLU A 81 4.49 4.28 5.78
CA GLU A 81 4.00 5.62 5.47
C GLU A 81 2.78 5.60 4.56
N CYS A 82 2.45 4.44 3.97
CA CYS A 82 1.31 4.30 3.06
C CYS A 82 0.27 3.26 3.49
N LEU A 83 0.63 2.20 4.23
CA LEU A 83 -0.33 1.14 4.61
C LEU A 83 -0.69 1.17 6.10
N GLU A 84 0.31 1.38 6.94
CA GLU A 84 0.18 1.27 8.38
C GLU A 84 -0.02 2.62 9.07
N HIS A 85 0.68 3.66 8.61
CA HIS A 85 0.82 4.95 9.26
C HIS A 85 1.24 4.84 10.74
N GLY A 86 2.22 3.98 11.01
CA GLY A 86 2.78 3.76 12.35
C GLY A 86 1.87 3.01 13.34
N ARG A 87 0.84 2.30 12.85
CA ARG A 87 -0.12 1.58 13.71
C ARG A 87 0.41 0.29 14.35
N HIS A 88 0.93 -0.68 13.60
CA HIS A 88 1.40 -1.94 14.20
C HIS A 88 2.90 -1.96 14.42
N TYR A 89 3.65 -1.29 13.56
CA TYR A 89 5.10 -1.23 13.68
C TYR A 89 5.56 0.17 14.04
N LYS A 90 5.87 0.36 15.33
CA LYS A 90 6.84 1.39 15.72
C LYS A 90 8.21 0.84 15.36
N PHE A 91 8.68 1.09 14.15
CA PHE A 91 10.02 0.65 13.77
C PHE A 91 11.07 1.51 14.47
N TRP A 92 11.36 1.09 15.69
CA TRP A 92 12.45 1.50 16.56
C TRP A 92 13.84 1.46 15.88
N TYR A 93 13.96 0.85 14.70
CA TYR A 93 15.18 0.84 13.90
C TYR A 93 15.28 1.97 12.86
N MET A 94 14.22 2.75 12.63
CA MET A 94 14.29 3.96 11.78
C MET A 94 15.46 4.90 12.14
N PRO A 95 15.85 5.07 13.43
CA PRO A 95 17.03 5.86 13.80
C PRO A 95 18.38 5.33 13.26
N TYR A 96 18.44 4.07 12.80
CA TYR A 96 19.64 3.51 12.16
C TYR A 96 19.73 3.81 10.66
N PHE A 97 18.61 4.25 10.05
CA PHE A 97 18.67 4.85 8.72
C PHE A 97 19.06 6.31 8.86
N ARG A 98 19.91 6.81 7.95
CA ARG A 98 20.20 8.24 7.91
C ARG A 98 18.93 8.96 7.50
N ASP A 99 18.46 9.91 8.32
CA ASP A 99 17.22 10.68 8.07
C ASP A 99 17.08 11.17 6.62
N LYS A 100 18.19 11.60 5.99
CA LYS A 100 18.20 12.07 4.60
C LYS A 100 17.86 10.99 3.57
N GLU A 101 18.37 9.78 3.76
CA GLU A 101 18.11 8.65 2.85
C GLU A 101 16.65 8.21 2.99
N TYR A 102 16.16 8.14 4.23
CA TYR A 102 14.76 7.83 4.51
C TYR A 102 13.80 8.86 3.89
N LEU A 103 14.04 10.16 4.12
CA LEU A 103 13.21 11.23 3.55
C LEU A 103 13.22 11.24 2.02
N LYS A 104 14.36 10.88 1.41
CA LYS A 104 14.47 10.73 -0.05
C LYS A 104 13.57 9.59 -0.55
N GLU A 105 13.64 8.42 0.06
CA GLU A 105 12.81 7.28 -0.32
C GLU A 105 11.33 7.53 -0.02
N LEU A 106 11.01 8.24 1.06
CA LEU A 106 9.65 8.69 1.36
C LEU A 106 9.08 9.54 0.24
N GLN A 107 9.82 10.56 -0.20
CA GLN A 107 9.39 11.42 -1.29
C GLN A 107 9.23 10.63 -2.60
N HIS A 108 10.15 9.69 -2.86
CA HIS A 108 10.09 8.81 -4.03
C HIS A 108 8.84 7.93 -4.02
N ILE A 109 8.52 7.31 -2.89
CA ILE A 109 7.30 6.50 -2.72
C ILE A 109 6.05 7.34 -2.91
N PHE A 110 5.96 8.49 -2.25
CA PHE A 110 4.82 9.39 -2.35
C PHE A 110 4.56 9.82 -3.80
N ASN A 111 5.62 10.10 -4.57
CA ASN A 111 5.49 10.47 -5.97
C ASN A 111 5.02 9.31 -6.88
N ARG A 112 5.19 8.05 -6.45
CA ARG A 112 4.88 6.86 -7.25
C ARG A 112 3.59 6.15 -6.83
N VAL A 113 3.06 6.43 -5.64
CA VAL A 113 1.92 5.71 -5.08
C VAL A 113 0.65 5.81 -5.94
N ASP A 114 0.57 6.84 -6.80
CA ASP A 114 -0.53 7.05 -7.74
C ASP A 114 -0.67 5.92 -8.77
N SER A 115 0.42 5.20 -9.06
CA SER A 115 0.39 4.07 -10.00
C SER A 115 -0.39 2.85 -9.48
N ILE A 116 -0.83 2.87 -8.22
CA ILE A 116 -1.62 1.80 -7.61
C ILE A 116 -3.10 1.91 -7.99
N PHE A 117 -3.59 3.12 -8.33
CA PHE A 117 -4.95 3.33 -8.81
C PHE A 117 -5.16 2.71 -10.20
#